data_AF-A0A2U3F567-F1
#
_entry.id   AF-A0A2U3F567-F1
#
_cell.length_a   1.000
_cell.length_b   1.000
_cell.length_c   1.000
_cell.angle_alpha   90.00
_cell.angle_beta   90.00
_cell.angle_gamma   90.00
#
_symmetry.space_group_name_H-M   'P 1'
#
loop_
_entity.id
_entity.type
_entity.pdbx_description
1 polymer ?
#
loop_
_entity_poly.entity_id
_entity_poly.type
_entity_poly.pdbx_seq_one_letter_code
_entity_poly.pdbx_strand_id
1 'polypeptide(L)'
;ARLGSVTLAAQELDISPSAVSHQLKVLEGYLQMPLTERQGRRLVLSQHGREYYRSIRAAFNVLRQATEHLAEQAQTRQVTISLIPLFGMGWFIPRLPDFMRANPQTEINVVYANHRNYLSDASDMSIRFGNGQWAGYQSEKLISGQMVPVCSRAFLRIHGHIDTPEQLLQMPLLHDEERTSWPQWFQLQGVKRSLRRSGPLFEDGLLTLAGVQAGLGCALMREPLIAPYLE
;
A
#
# COMPACT_ATOMS: atom_id res chain seq x y z
N ALA A 1 -26.70 4.10 -17.45
CA ALA A 1 -26.10 2.81 -17.01
C ALA A 1 -27.09 1.95 -16.23
N ARG A 2 -27.42 2.29 -14.97
CA ARG A 2 -28.25 1.44 -14.07
C ARG A 2 -29.74 1.41 -14.43
N LEU A 3 -30.33 2.56 -14.72
CA LEU A 3 -31.78 2.71 -14.93
C LEU A 3 -32.24 2.57 -16.38
N GLY A 4 -31.30 2.59 -17.34
CA GLY A 4 -31.62 2.43 -18.76
C GLY A 4 -32.52 3.52 -19.37
N SER A 5 -32.75 4.64 -18.66
CA SER A 5 -33.64 5.73 -19.07
C SER A 5 -33.15 7.07 -18.51
N VAL A 6 -33.16 8.10 -19.35
CA VAL A 6 -32.85 9.48 -18.95
C VAL A 6 -33.88 10.00 -17.96
N THR A 7 -35.17 9.72 -18.20
CA THR A 7 -36.26 10.19 -17.34
C THR A 7 -36.17 9.60 -15.94
N LEU A 8 -35.87 8.29 -15.84
CA LEU A 8 -35.71 7.65 -14.52
C LEU A 8 -34.44 8.15 -13.81
N ALA A 9 -33.34 8.37 -14.53
CA ALA A 9 -32.12 8.92 -13.95
C ALA A 9 -32.32 10.35 -13.45
N ALA A 10 -33.10 11.16 -14.17
CA ALA A 10 -33.43 12.51 -13.78
C ALA A 10 -34.26 12.54 -12.48
N GLN A 11 -35.23 11.63 -12.36
CA GLN A 11 -36.02 11.45 -11.14
C GLN A 11 -35.16 11.02 -9.95
N GLU A 12 -34.22 10.08 -10.13
CA GLU A 12 -33.31 9.65 -9.05
C GLU A 12 -32.38 10.78 -8.58
N LEU A 13 -31.94 11.62 -9.53
CA LEU A 13 -31.01 12.71 -9.25
C LEU A 13 -31.71 14.03 -8.86
N ASP A 14 -33.03 14.04 -8.76
CA ASP A 14 -33.88 15.21 -8.51
C ASP A 14 -33.58 16.41 -9.43
N ILE A 15 -33.40 16.14 -10.73
CA ILE A 15 -33.15 17.15 -11.76
C ILE A 15 -34.01 16.91 -13.00
N SER A 16 -33.99 17.86 -13.96
CA SER A 16 -34.75 17.72 -15.20
C SER A 16 -34.11 16.69 -16.16
N PRO A 17 -34.92 15.97 -16.97
CA PRO A 17 -34.39 15.09 -18.02
C PRO A 17 -33.49 15.82 -19.04
N SER A 18 -33.73 17.12 -19.27
CA SER A 18 -32.88 17.95 -20.13
C SER A 18 -31.51 18.19 -19.50
N ALA A 19 -31.42 18.40 -18.17
CA ALA A 19 -30.14 18.55 -17.48
C ALA A 19 -29.29 17.27 -17.55
N VAL A 20 -29.89 16.10 -17.33
CA VAL A 20 -29.18 14.80 -17.48
C VAL A 20 -28.69 14.63 -18.91
N SER A 21 -29.53 14.92 -19.90
CA SER A 21 -29.17 14.82 -21.32
C SER A 21 -28.03 15.78 -21.69
N HIS A 22 -28.07 17.00 -21.16
CA HIS A 22 -27.04 18.00 -21.39
C HIS A 22 -25.70 17.56 -20.79
N GLN A 23 -25.68 17.12 -19.52
CA GLN A 23 -24.43 16.66 -18.88
C GLN A 23 -23.84 15.43 -19.57
N LEU A 24 -24.69 14.51 -20.05
CA LEU A 24 -24.23 13.37 -20.83
C LEU A 24 -23.58 13.80 -22.15
N LYS A 25 -24.19 14.76 -22.87
CA LYS A 25 -23.60 15.34 -24.08
C LYS A 25 -22.30 16.09 -23.82
N VAL A 26 -22.20 16.82 -22.71
CA VAL A 26 -20.97 17.52 -22.31
C VAL A 26 -19.85 16.51 -22.08
N LEU A 27 -20.14 15.41 -21.36
CA LEU A 27 -19.18 14.35 -21.10
C LEU A 27 -18.74 13.62 -22.38
N GLU A 28 -19.70 13.23 -23.23
CA GLU A 28 -19.41 12.61 -24.53
C GLU A 28 -18.62 13.55 -25.44
N GLY A 29 -18.93 14.85 -25.42
CA GLY A 29 -18.20 15.89 -26.15
C GLY A 29 -16.78 16.11 -25.62
N TYR A 30 -16.56 16.07 -24.31
CA TYR A 30 -15.23 16.14 -23.71
C TYR A 30 -14.37 14.93 -24.11
N LEU A 31 -14.95 13.73 -24.09
CA LEU A 31 -14.26 12.48 -24.43
C LEU A 31 -14.18 12.21 -25.94
N GLN A 32 -14.88 12.99 -26.76
CA GLN A 32 -15.00 12.79 -28.21
C GLN A 32 -15.50 11.39 -28.59
N MET A 33 -16.30 10.76 -27.72
CA MET A 33 -16.78 9.38 -27.88
C MET A 33 -18.21 9.25 -27.34
N PRO A 34 -19.12 8.56 -28.06
CA PRO A 34 -20.43 8.24 -27.51
C PRO A 34 -20.29 7.19 -26.41
N LEU A 35 -20.80 7.51 -25.21
CA LEU A 35 -20.84 6.59 -24.07
C LEU A 35 -22.17 5.84 -24.00
N THR A 36 -23.20 6.36 -24.67
CA THR A 36 -24.52 5.77 -24.71
C THR A 36 -25.06 5.62 -26.13
N GLU A 37 -25.95 4.66 -26.30
CA GLU A 37 -26.66 4.42 -27.55
C GLU A 37 -28.12 4.06 -27.26
N ARG A 38 -29.00 4.29 -28.25
CA ARG A 38 -30.41 3.93 -28.15
C ARG A 38 -30.64 2.54 -28.75
N GLN A 39 -31.17 1.64 -27.94
CA GLN A 39 -31.71 0.35 -28.42
C GLN A 39 -33.22 0.37 -28.20
N GLY A 40 -33.95 0.72 -29.26
CA GLY A 40 -35.38 0.99 -29.21
C GLY A 40 -35.71 2.12 -28.22
N ARG A 41 -36.51 1.81 -27.19
CA ARG A 41 -36.89 2.77 -26.14
C ARG A 41 -35.88 2.87 -24.99
N ARG A 42 -34.87 2.00 -24.93
CA ARG A 42 -33.89 1.97 -23.83
C ARG A 42 -32.61 2.70 -24.20
N LEU A 43 -32.02 3.37 -23.22
CA LEU A 43 -30.68 3.92 -23.30
C LEU A 43 -29.71 2.90 -22.71
N VAL A 44 -28.77 2.42 -23.52
CA VAL A 44 -27.76 1.45 -23.10
C VAL A 44 -26.37 2.06 -23.22
N LEU A 45 -25.39 1.47 -22.55
CA LEU A 45 -23.99 1.90 -22.65
C LEU A 45 -23.38 1.38 -23.95
N SER A 46 -22.62 2.21 -24.66
CA SER A 46 -21.73 1.77 -25.73
C SER A 46 -20.58 0.92 -25.17
N GLN A 47 -19.71 0.38 -26.03
CA GLN A 47 -18.50 -0.31 -25.58
C GLN A 47 -17.61 0.59 -24.71
N HIS A 48 -17.30 1.80 -25.19
CA HIS A 48 -16.53 2.81 -24.45
C HIS A 48 -17.26 3.23 -23.15
N GLY A 49 -18.59 3.37 -23.20
CA GLY A 49 -19.41 3.66 -22.02
C GLY A 49 -19.33 2.58 -20.94
N ARG A 50 -19.25 1.30 -21.32
CA ARG A 50 -19.10 0.19 -20.36
C ARG A 50 -17.74 0.21 -19.68
N GLU A 51 -16.68 0.48 -20.42
CA GLU A 51 -15.33 0.58 -19.87
C GLU A 51 -15.20 1.77 -18.92
N TYR A 52 -15.61 2.95 -19.38
CA TYR A 52 -15.59 4.17 -18.58
C TYR A 52 -16.42 4.04 -17.29
N TYR A 53 -17.61 3.43 -17.39
CA TYR A 53 -18.49 3.20 -16.24
C TYR A 53 -17.82 2.33 -15.15
N ARG A 54 -17.03 1.32 -15.50
CA ARG A 54 -16.34 0.47 -14.50
C ARG A 54 -15.38 1.30 -13.65
N SER A 55 -14.52 2.09 -14.28
CA SER A 55 -13.51 2.90 -13.61
C SER A 55 -14.15 4.03 -12.80
N ILE A 56 -15.12 4.74 -13.38
CA ILE A 56 -15.77 5.89 -12.75
C ILE A 56 -16.66 5.47 -11.58
N ARG A 57 -17.33 4.31 -11.66
CA ARG A 57 -18.11 3.79 -10.53
C ARG A 57 -17.22 3.51 -9.32
N ALA A 58 -16.03 2.97 -9.53
CA ALA A 58 -15.06 2.76 -8.44
C ALA A 58 -14.63 4.10 -7.84
N ALA A 59 -14.29 5.09 -8.67
CA ALA A 59 -13.91 6.42 -8.20
C ALA A 59 -15.03 7.13 -7.39
N PHE A 60 -16.29 7.08 -7.85
CA PHE A 60 -17.41 7.63 -7.10
C PHE A 60 -17.65 6.92 -5.76
N ASN A 61 -17.40 5.61 -5.67
CA ASN A 61 -17.46 4.90 -4.39
C ASN A 61 -16.39 5.41 -3.42
N VAL A 62 -15.17 5.65 -3.89
CA VAL A 62 -14.10 6.24 -3.07
C VAL A 62 -14.49 7.62 -2.57
N LEU A 63 -15.03 8.49 -3.46
CA LEU A 63 -15.51 9.81 -3.07
C LEU A 63 -16.65 9.75 -2.04
N ARG A 64 -17.62 8.86 -2.26
CA ARG A 64 -18.75 8.66 -1.33
C ARG A 64 -18.26 8.19 0.04
N GLN A 65 -17.37 7.21 0.09
CA GLN A 65 -16.79 6.71 1.33
C GLN A 65 -16.05 7.82 2.09
N ALA A 66 -15.27 8.65 1.40
CA ALA A 66 -14.59 9.78 2.03
C ALA A 66 -15.58 10.79 2.65
N THR A 67 -16.69 11.08 1.96
CA THR A 67 -17.75 11.97 2.48
C THR A 67 -18.53 11.35 3.64
N GLU A 68 -18.92 10.08 3.53
CA GLU A 68 -19.63 9.34 4.59
C GLU A 68 -18.77 9.27 5.86
N HIS A 69 -17.47 9.01 5.71
CA HIS A 69 -16.50 9.01 6.79
C HIS A 69 -16.43 10.36 7.53
N LEU A 70 -16.37 11.48 6.80
CA LEU A 70 -16.40 12.81 7.42
C LEU A 70 -17.72 13.12 8.13
N ALA A 71 -18.85 12.60 7.63
CA ALA A 71 -20.15 12.78 8.26
C ALA A 71 -20.30 11.93 9.54
N GLU A 72 -19.71 10.73 9.57
CA GLU A 72 -19.70 9.81 10.72
C GLU A 72 -18.72 10.26 11.81
N GLN A 73 -17.60 10.89 11.45
CA GLN A 73 -16.60 11.46 12.37
C GLN A 73 -17.15 12.54 13.31
N ALA A 74 -18.37 13.04 13.11
CA ALA A 74 -19.01 13.94 14.06
C ALA A 74 -19.34 13.28 15.43
N GLN A 75 -19.27 11.94 15.54
CA GLN A 75 -19.54 11.21 16.80
C GLN A 75 -18.38 10.32 17.30
N THR A 76 -17.42 9.93 16.45
CA THR A 76 -16.28 9.09 16.82
C THR A 76 -14.94 9.73 16.44
N ARG A 77 -13.95 9.64 17.32
CA ARG A 77 -12.61 10.19 17.07
C ARG A 77 -11.80 9.17 16.29
N GLN A 78 -12.00 9.16 14.97
CA GLN A 78 -11.27 8.26 14.09
C GLN A 78 -9.86 8.80 13.82
N VAL A 79 -8.89 7.88 13.82
CA VAL A 79 -7.48 8.18 13.57
C VAL A 79 -6.99 7.22 12.49
N THR A 80 -6.60 7.78 11.35
CA THR A 80 -5.98 7.05 10.25
C THR A 80 -4.46 7.08 10.38
N ILE A 81 -3.85 5.90 10.44
CA ILE A 81 -2.41 5.70 10.56
C ILE A 81 -1.89 5.05 9.28
N SER A 82 -1.00 5.72 8.58
CA SER A 82 -0.24 5.12 7.48
C SER A 82 1.04 4.48 7.99
N LEU A 83 1.33 3.25 7.56
CA LEU A 83 2.54 2.54 7.97
C LEU A 83 3.03 1.60 6.87
N ILE A 84 4.32 1.25 6.92
CA ILE A 84 4.88 0.21 6.06
C ILE A 84 4.38 -1.18 6.50
N PRO A 85 4.06 -2.10 5.57
CA PRO A 85 3.45 -3.40 5.91
C PRO A 85 4.23 -4.22 6.95
N LEU A 86 5.56 -4.29 6.82
CA LEU A 86 6.41 -5.05 7.74
C LEU A 86 6.38 -4.49 9.16
N PHE A 87 6.28 -3.17 9.34
CA PHE A 87 6.11 -2.56 10.67
C PHE A 87 4.73 -2.87 11.24
N GLY A 88 3.71 -2.85 10.37
CA GLY A 88 2.34 -3.25 10.69
C GLY A 88 2.31 -4.60 11.38
N MET A 89 2.84 -5.63 10.71
CA MET A 89 2.85 -6.98 11.27
C MET A 89 3.83 -7.17 12.43
N GLY A 90 5.05 -6.65 12.30
CA GLY A 90 6.15 -6.96 13.22
C GLY A 90 6.07 -6.24 14.57
N TRP A 91 5.42 -5.07 14.61
CA TRP A 91 5.44 -4.23 15.81
C TRP A 91 4.08 -3.63 16.18
N PHE A 92 3.32 -3.13 15.20
CA PHE A 92 2.10 -2.35 15.44
C PHE A 92 0.91 -3.22 15.84
N ILE A 93 0.53 -4.18 15.00
CA ILE A 93 -0.62 -5.06 15.23
C ILE A 93 -0.51 -5.84 16.56
N PRO A 94 0.66 -6.38 16.96
CA PRO A 94 0.81 -7.02 18.27
C PRO A 94 0.48 -6.13 19.48
N ARG A 95 0.56 -4.80 19.34
CA ARG A 95 0.31 -3.82 20.42
C ARG A 95 -1.07 -3.16 20.33
N LEU A 96 -1.72 -3.25 19.17
CA LEU A 96 -3.00 -2.61 18.91
C LEU A 96 -4.13 -3.09 19.85
N PRO A 97 -4.26 -4.38 20.22
CA PRO A 97 -5.32 -4.82 21.13
C PRO A 97 -5.29 -4.16 22.51
N ASP A 98 -4.10 -3.97 23.09
CA ASP A 98 -3.95 -3.27 24.38
C ASP A 98 -4.35 -1.80 24.25
N PHE A 99 -3.92 -1.15 23.15
CA PHE A 99 -4.29 0.24 22.87
C PHE A 99 -5.80 0.41 22.70
N MET A 100 -6.46 -0.46 21.93
CA MET A 100 -7.91 -0.40 21.69
C MET A 100 -8.71 -0.63 22.97
N ARG A 101 -8.25 -1.54 23.86
CA ARG A 101 -8.86 -1.71 25.19
C ARG A 101 -8.75 -0.46 26.06
N ALA A 102 -7.62 0.23 26.01
CA ALA A 102 -7.40 1.46 26.76
C ALA A 102 -8.14 2.67 26.17
N ASN A 103 -8.51 2.64 24.88
CA ASN A 103 -9.10 3.76 24.14
C ASN A 103 -10.37 3.34 23.36
N PRO A 104 -11.45 2.91 24.04
CA PRO A 104 -12.62 2.32 23.38
C PRO A 104 -13.43 3.29 22.51
N GLN A 105 -13.22 4.61 22.66
CA GLN A 105 -13.89 5.66 21.88
C GLN A 105 -13.10 6.06 20.62
N THR A 106 -11.91 5.48 20.42
CA THR A 106 -11.03 5.80 19.31
C THR A 106 -11.15 4.72 18.24
N GLU A 107 -11.57 5.12 17.05
CA GLU A 107 -11.54 4.23 15.89
C GLU A 107 -10.19 4.33 15.19
N ILE A 108 -9.55 3.19 14.93
CA ILE A 108 -8.25 3.15 14.25
C ILE A 108 -8.44 2.62 12.83
N ASN A 109 -8.10 3.45 11.85
CA ASN A 109 -7.98 3.04 10.45
C ASN A 109 -6.49 2.88 10.12
N VAL A 110 -6.10 1.76 9.51
CA VAL A 110 -4.70 1.49 9.15
C VAL A 110 -4.59 1.35 7.65
N VAL A 111 -3.72 2.15 7.04
CA VAL A 111 -3.46 2.12 5.60
C VAL A 111 -1.97 1.88 5.36
N TYR A 112 -1.64 1.31 4.19
CA TYR A 112 -0.24 1.22 3.79
C TYR A 112 0.27 2.59 3.36
N ALA A 113 1.42 2.98 3.89
CA ALA A 113 2.09 4.21 3.50
C ALA A 113 2.53 4.13 2.04
N ASN A 114 2.29 5.19 1.26
CA ASN A 114 2.82 5.27 -0.09
C ASN A 114 4.31 5.61 0.00
N HIS A 115 5.17 4.66 -0.38
CA HIS A 115 6.63 4.80 -0.30
C HIS A 115 7.20 5.75 -1.37
N ARG A 116 6.43 6.10 -2.42
CA ARG A 116 6.91 6.91 -3.55
C ARG A 116 6.50 8.38 -3.52
N ASN A 117 5.50 8.74 -2.71
CA ASN A 117 5.02 10.12 -2.60
C ASN A 117 4.92 10.52 -1.12
N TYR A 118 5.84 11.37 -0.68
CA TYR A 118 5.93 11.86 0.71
C TYR A 118 4.99 13.04 1.00
N LEU A 119 4.34 13.58 -0.03
CA LEU A 119 3.41 14.69 0.08
C LEU A 119 1.99 14.13 0.22
N SER A 120 1.50 14.13 1.46
CA SER A 120 0.09 13.90 1.83
C SER A 120 -0.43 12.48 1.54
N ASP A 121 -0.02 11.50 2.33
CA ASP A 121 -0.92 10.37 2.59
C ASP A 121 -2.09 10.93 3.43
N ALA A 122 -3.34 10.65 3.04
CA ALA A 122 -4.57 11.09 3.71
C ALA A 122 -4.76 10.42 5.09
N SER A 123 -3.75 10.52 5.94
CA SER A 123 -3.62 9.89 7.25
C SER A 123 -3.22 10.93 8.28
N ASP A 124 -3.77 10.81 9.49
CA ASP A 124 -3.49 11.69 10.63
C ASP A 124 -2.06 11.49 11.16
N MET A 125 -1.53 10.28 11.02
CA MET A 125 -0.17 9.91 11.41
C MET A 125 0.49 9.02 10.37
N SER A 126 1.81 9.15 10.22
CA SER A 126 2.60 8.33 9.30
C SER A 126 3.81 7.73 10.00
N ILE A 127 3.95 6.41 9.93
CA ILE A 127 5.08 5.65 10.46
C ILE A 127 5.98 5.22 9.31
N ARG A 128 7.20 5.75 9.30
CA ARG A 128 8.17 5.56 8.22
C ARG A 128 9.58 5.29 8.73
N PHE A 129 10.40 4.67 7.87
CA PHE A 129 11.84 4.69 8.06
C PHE A 129 12.42 6.01 7.56
N GLY A 130 13.30 6.61 8.36
CA GLY A 130 14.03 7.80 7.96
C GLY A 130 14.71 8.46 9.15
N ASN A 131 15.26 9.64 8.90
CA ASN A 131 16.01 10.41 9.87
C ASN A 131 15.14 11.42 10.66
N GLY A 132 13.81 11.46 10.43
CA GLY A 132 12.93 12.42 11.09
C GLY A 132 12.84 13.78 10.40
N GLN A 133 13.60 14.03 9.33
CA GLN A 133 13.72 15.35 8.71
C GLN A 133 12.77 15.49 7.52
N TRP A 134 11.47 15.56 7.81
CA TRP A 134 10.44 15.78 6.78
C TRP A 134 9.86 17.19 6.90
N ALA A 135 9.98 17.96 5.82
CA ALA A 135 9.47 19.33 5.77
C ALA A 135 7.95 19.36 6.00
N GLY A 136 7.48 20.17 6.95
CA GLY A 136 6.07 20.31 7.28
C GLY A 136 5.52 19.26 8.24
N TYR A 137 6.36 18.36 8.78
CA TYR A 137 5.95 17.34 9.76
C TYR A 137 6.67 17.52 11.10
N GLN A 138 5.99 17.14 12.18
CA GLN A 138 6.64 16.82 13.44
C GLN A 138 6.95 15.31 13.44
N SER A 139 8.11 14.93 13.96
CA SER A 139 8.57 13.55 13.88
C SER A 139 9.13 13.09 15.21
N GLU A 140 8.68 11.92 15.63
CA GLU A 140 9.12 11.25 16.84
C GLU A 140 9.74 9.90 16.50
N LYS A 141 10.87 9.59 17.13
CA LYS A 141 11.55 8.32 16.94
C LYS A 141 10.82 7.23 17.72
N LEU A 142 10.17 6.30 17.01
CA LEU A 142 9.47 5.16 17.64
C LEU A 142 10.43 4.03 18.04
N ILE A 143 11.29 3.61 17.11
CA ILE A 143 12.18 2.46 17.33
C ILE A 143 13.45 2.60 16.51
N SER A 144 14.56 2.08 17.04
CA SER A 144 15.78 1.81 16.27
C SER A 144 15.96 0.31 16.08
N GLY A 145 16.57 -0.08 14.97
CA GLY A 145 16.89 -1.48 14.70
C GLY A 145 18.01 -1.58 13.68
N GLN A 146 18.92 -2.52 13.91
CA GLN A 146 19.96 -2.84 12.94
C GLN A 146 19.38 -3.68 11.78
N MET A 147 19.98 -3.54 10.61
CA MET A 147 19.73 -4.43 9.48
C MET A 147 20.56 -5.70 9.68
N VAL A 148 19.91 -6.85 9.74
CA VAL A 148 20.54 -8.15 9.95
C VAL A 148 20.29 -9.05 8.75
N PRO A 149 21.29 -9.84 8.31
CA PRO A 149 21.08 -10.91 7.33
C PRO A 149 20.21 -12.01 7.95
N VAL A 150 19.22 -12.47 7.20
CA VAL A 150 18.35 -13.57 7.61
C VAL A 150 18.11 -14.52 6.44
N CYS A 151 17.96 -15.80 6.76
CA CYS A 151 17.53 -16.84 5.84
C CYS A 151 16.67 -17.85 6.62
N SER A 152 15.93 -18.71 5.91
CA SER A 152 15.16 -19.76 6.60
C SER A 152 16.04 -20.94 7.02
N ARG A 153 15.63 -21.67 8.08
CA ARG A 153 16.28 -22.93 8.48
C ARG A 153 16.35 -23.95 7.34
N ALA A 154 15.32 -24.01 6.51
CA ALA A 154 15.30 -24.90 5.35
C ALA A 154 16.41 -24.54 4.35
N PHE A 155 16.65 -23.23 4.12
CA PHE A 155 17.74 -22.75 3.30
C PHE A 155 19.11 -23.14 3.87
N LEU A 156 19.33 -22.95 5.17
CA LEU A 156 20.58 -23.35 5.84
C LEU A 156 20.86 -24.86 5.76
N ARG A 157 19.82 -25.71 5.83
CA ARG A 157 19.99 -27.16 5.70
C ARG A 157 20.54 -27.58 4.33
N ILE A 158 20.24 -26.81 3.29
CA ILE A 158 20.69 -27.09 1.91
C ILE A 158 22.08 -26.47 1.66
N HIS A 159 22.29 -25.24 2.11
CA HIS A 159 23.47 -24.45 1.78
C HIS A 159 24.58 -24.47 2.85
N GLY A 160 24.33 -25.06 4.01
CA GLY A 160 25.23 -25.07 5.15
C GLY A 160 25.11 -23.80 5.99
N HIS A 161 25.89 -23.77 7.08
CA HIS A 161 25.98 -22.61 7.97
C HIS A 161 26.66 -21.42 7.28
N ILE A 162 26.19 -20.22 7.60
CA ILE A 162 26.70 -18.94 7.11
C ILE A 162 27.18 -18.15 8.32
N ASP A 163 28.47 -18.27 8.61
CA ASP A 163 29.12 -17.72 9.79
C ASP A 163 29.90 -16.42 9.49
N THR A 164 30.13 -16.10 8.21
CA THR A 164 30.83 -14.87 7.81
C THR A 164 30.09 -14.07 6.74
N PRO A 165 30.24 -12.74 6.72
CA PRO A 165 29.71 -11.90 5.65
C PRO A 165 30.15 -12.36 4.26
N GLU A 166 31.39 -12.80 4.06
CA GLU A 166 31.89 -13.25 2.76
C GLU A 166 31.16 -14.47 2.20
N GLN A 167 30.60 -15.33 3.05
CA GLN A 167 29.84 -16.49 2.61
C GLN A 167 28.49 -16.08 1.99
N LEU A 168 27.89 -14.98 2.44
CA LEU A 168 26.65 -14.43 1.84
C LEU A 168 26.84 -14.03 0.37
N LEU A 169 28.05 -13.70 -0.08
CA LEU A 169 28.34 -13.38 -1.48
C LEU A 169 28.07 -14.56 -2.44
N GLN A 170 28.01 -15.77 -1.91
CA GLN A 170 27.76 -17.00 -2.67
C GLN A 170 26.28 -17.41 -2.64
N MET A 171 25.44 -16.72 -1.87
CA MET A 171 24.04 -17.05 -1.69
C MET A 171 23.15 -16.18 -2.61
N PRO A 172 21.95 -16.66 -2.98
CA PRO A 172 20.92 -15.80 -3.56
C PRO A 172 20.54 -14.71 -2.54
N LEU A 173 20.57 -13.46 -2.98
CA LEU A 173 20.26 -12.30 -2.13
C LEU A 173 18.90 -11.73 -2.54
N LEU A 174 17.97 -11.66 -1.60
CA LEU A 174 16.67 -11.03 -1.79
C LEU A 174 16.79 -9.53 -1.50
N HIS A 175 16.09 -8.72 -2.28
CA HIS A 175 16.12 -7.25 -2.20
C HIS A 175 14.69 -6.72 -2.05
N ASP A 176 14.51 -5.60 -1.35
CA ASP A 176 13.28 -4.83 -1.27
C ASP A 176 13.52 -3.36 -1.67
N GLU A 177 12.57 -2.76 -2.39
CA GLU A 177 12.56 -1.36 -2.87
C GLU A 177 13.71 -0.98 -3.82
N GLU A 178 14.95 -1.24 -3.42
CA GLU A 178 16.20 -0.98 -4.12
C GLU A 178 17.25 -2.07 -3.92
N ARG A 179 18.25 -2.12 -4.80
CA ARG A 179 19.35 -3.11 -4.75
C ARG A 179 20.60 -2.61 -4.03
N THR A 180 20.53 -1.46 -3.36
CA THR A 180 21.68 -0.76 -2.76
C THR A 180 21.96 -1.22 -1.32
N SER A 181 20.96 -1.76 -0.62
CA SER A 181 21.05 -2.21 0.77
C SER A 181 22.18 -3.22 1.02
N TRP A 182 22.28 -4.25 0.16
CA TRP A 182 23.33 -5.26 0.26
C TRP A 182 24.75 -4.69 0.07
N PRO A 183 25.05 -3.96 -1.03
CA PRO A 183 26.34 -3.29 -1.18
C PRO A 183 26.74 -2.43 0.02
N GLN A 184 25.81 -1.62 0.55
CA GLN A 184 26.06 -0.78 1.72
C GLN A 184 26.38 -1.63 2.96
N TRP A 185 25.59 -2.68 3.21
CA TRP A 185 25.81 -3.58 4.33
C TRP A 185 27.17 -4.28 4.25
N PHE A 186 27.55 -4.83 3.10
CA PHE A 186 28.85 -5.48 2.91
C PHE A 186 30.03 -4.51 3.11
N GLN A 187 29.89 -3.26 2.66
CA GLN A 187 30.89 -2.22 2.90
C GLN A 187 31.07 -1.96 4.40
N LEU A 188 29.96 -1.87 5.15
CA LEU A 188 30.00 -1.71 6.61
C LEU A 188 30.63 -2.92 7.33
N GLN A 189 30.49 -4.12 6.75
CA GLN A 189 31.16 -5.33 7.25
C GLN A 189 32.63 -5.46 6.80
N GLY A 190 33.17 -4.50 6.05
CA GLY A 190 34.55 -4.54 5.56
C GLY A 190 34.81 -5.55 4.43
N VAL A 191 33.75 -6.08 3.79
CA VAL A 191 33.86 -7.05 2.70
C VAL A 191 34.36 -6.35 1.43
N LYS A 192 35.56 -6.71 0.98
CA LYS A 192 36.23 -6.09 -0.18
C LYS A 192 35.87 -6.70 -1.53
N ARG A 193 35.11 -7.79 -1.54
CA ARG A 193 34.79 -8.56 -2.75
C ARG A 193 33.56 -7.99 -3.48
N SER A 194 33.58 -8.11 -4.81
CA SER A 194 32.47 -7.71 -5.68
C SER A 194 31.21 -8.55 -5.42
N LEU A 195 30.09 -7.87 -5.20
CA LEU A 195 28.78 -8.51 -5.07
C LEU A 195 28.31 -9.06 -6.42
N ARG A 196 28.03 -10.36 -6.49
CA ARG A 196 27.18 -10.87 -7.56
C ARG A 196 25.74 -10.47 -7.25
N ARG A 197 25.20 -9.50 -8.00
CA ARG A 197 23.78 -9.10 -7.92
C ARG A 197 22.92 -10.25 -8.43
N SER A 198 22.53 -11.15 -7.54
CA SER A 198 21.61 -12.25 -7.82
C SER A 198 20.39 -12.14 -6.92
N GLY A 199 19.29 -12.77 -7.33
CA GLY A 199 18.03 -12.84 -6.58
C GLY A 199 16.98 -11.76 -6.92
N PRO A 200 15.71 -12.03 -6.57
CA PRO A 200 14.57 -11.18 -6.88
C PRO A 200 14.61 -9.85 -6.11
N LEU A 201 14.03 -8.82 -6.73
CA LEU A 201 13.70 -7.55 -6.09
C LEU A 201 12.18 -7.54 -5.86
N PHE A 202 11.78 -7.44 -4.59
CA PHE A 202 10.40 -7.34 -4.18
C PHE A 202 9.99 -5.89 -3.96
N GLU A 203 8.68 -5.65 -3.99
CA GLU A 203 8.11 -4.32 -3.76
C GLU A 203 8.38 -3.82 -2.33
N ASP A 204 8.35 -4.72 -1.33
CA ASP A 204 8.50 -4.35 0.07
C ASP A 204 9.15 -5.46 0.93
N GLY A 205 9.43 -5.10 2.19
CA GLY A 205 10.00 -6.01 3.18
C GLY A 205 9.08 -7.16 3.60
N LEU A 206 7.76 -7.05 3.41
CA LEU A 206 6.81 -8.12 3.76
C LEU A 206 6.87 -9.26 2.73
N LEU A 207 6.90 -8.93 1.44
CA LEU A 207 7.15 -9.89 0.37
C LEU A 207 8.55 -10.49 0.48
N THR A 208 9.53 -9.69 0.90
CA THR A 208 10.90 -10.18 1.14
C THR A 208 10.93 -11.20 2.28
N LEU A 209 10.23 -10.96 3.38
CA LEU A 209 10.09 -11.93 4.48
C LEU A 209 9.47 -13.24 3.97
N ALA A 210 8.39 -13.16 3.18
CA ALA A 210 7.76 -14.34 2.61
C ALA A 210 8.73 -15.11 1.69
N GLY A 211 9.56 -14.40 0.91
CA GLY A 211 10.62 -15.00 0.09
C GLY A 211 11.69 -15.72 0.91
N VAL A 212 12.09 -15.14 2.05
CA VAL A 212 13.01 -15.79 3.01
C VAL A 212 12.39 -17.08 3.55
N GLN A 213 11.13 -17.01 4.01
CA GLN A 213 10.40 -18.16 4.55
C GLN A 213 10.20 -19.27 3.51
N ALA A 214 10.01 -18.90 2.24
CA ALA A 214 9.95 -19.83 1.12
C ALA A 214 11.32 -20.42 0.72
N GLY A 215 12.41 -20.01 1.37
CA GLY A 215 13.76 -20.54 1.10
C GLY A 215 14.39 -20.02 -0.18
N LEU A 216 13.99 -18.83 -0.65
CA LEU A 216 14.53 -18.26 -1.90
C LEU A 216 15.95 -17.71 -1.76
N GLY A 217 16.42 -17.46 -0.55
CA GLY A 217 17.74 -16.88 -0.30
C GLY A 217 17.87 -16.18 1.05
N CYS A 218 18.89 -15.33 1.14
CA CYS A 218 19.13 -14.47 2.28
C CYS A 218 18.59 -13.05 2.02
N ALA A 219 18.01 -12.41 3.02
CA ALA A 219 17.58 -11.00 2.96
C ALA A 219 18.25 -10.17 4.05
N LEU A 220 18.34 -8.85 3.85
CA LEU A 220 18.59 -7.93 4.96
C LEU A 220 17.25 -7.45 5.50
N MET A 221 17.05 -7.57 6.80
CA MET A 221 15.79 -7.17 7.44
C MET A 221 16.05 -6.44 8.75
N ARG A 222 15.12 -5.61 9.20
CA ARG A 222 15.23 -4.93 10.50
C ARG A 222 14.83 -5.88 11.62
N GLU A 223 15.80 -6.25 12.44
CA GLU A 223 15.63 -7.22 13.54
C GLU A 223 14.36 -6.99 14.38
N PRO A 224 14.05 -5.76 14.86
CA PRO A 224 12.89 -5.58 15.74
C PRO A 224 11.54 -5.86 15.08
N LEU A 225 11.46 -5.84 13.75
CA LEU A 225 10.22 -6.09 13.00
C LEU A 225 10.06 -7.56 12.62
N ILE A 226 11.12 -8.35 12.75
CA ILE A 226 11.11 -9.78 12.47
C ILE A 226 11.42 -10.62 13.70
N ALA A 227 11.60 -10.01 14.87
CA ALA A 227 11.93 -10.68 16.12
C ALA A 227 11.06 -11.93 16.41
N PRO A 228 9.73 -11.95 16.17
CA PRO A 228 8.93 -13.17 16.36
C PRO A 228 9.28 -14.34 15.41
N TYR A 229 10.00 -14.08 14.33
CA TYR A 229 10.42 -15.07 13.33
C TYR A 229 11.89 -15.49 13.50
N LEU A 230 12.62 -14.86 14.42
CA LEU A 230 14.00 -15.24 14.73
C LEU A 230 13.99 -16.37 15.77
N GLU A 231 14.91 -17.32 15.61
CA GLU A 231 15.04 -18.50 16.47
C GLU A 231 16.44 -18.62 17.07
#